data_AF-A0A9E2EGU6-F1
#
_entry.id   AF-A0A9E2EGU6-F1
#
_cell.length_a   1.000
_cell.length_b   1.000
_cell.length_c   1.000
_cell.angle_alpha   90.00
_cell.angle_beta   90.00
_cell.angle_gamma   90.00
#
_symmetry.space_group_name_H-M   'P 1'
#
loop_
_entity.id
_entity.type
_entity.pdbx_description
1 polymer ?
#
loop_
_entity_poly.entity_id
_entity_poly.type
_entity_poly.pdbx_seq_one_letter_code
_entity_poly.pdbx_strand_id
1 'polypeptide(L)'
;MNPDTWSGIAQTILDGFDRHYALFRTYSRSGKTHFEQADWKGAAEASLERIQGYEQRVRDTVATIQEQYGEVARQSDSWPRIKIAFTGKLLNHWQAECAETYYNSVACRVLHRDYYKSDYIFWRPAISTEYLEAAQPTYHSFYPGTR
;
A
#
# COMPACT_ATOMS: atom_id res chain seq x y z
N MET A 1 -16.36 -0.51 22.87
CA MET A 1 -15.63 -0.05 21.67
C MET A 1 -16.35 -0.58 20.44
N ASN A 2 -16.56 0.26 19.43
CA ASN A 2 -17.39 -0.06 18.26
C ASN A 2 -16.56 -0.81 17.19
N PRO A 3 -16.88 -2.07 16.84
CA PRO A 3 -16.22 -2.83 15.77
C PRO A 3 -16.19 -2.11 14.42
N ASP A 4 -17.21 -1.28 14.16
CA ASP A 4 -17.31 -0.49 12.92
C ASP A 4 -16.17 0.53 12.80
N THR A 5 -15.68 1.07 13.93
CA THR A 5 -14.57 2.02 13.94
C THR A 5 -13.25 1.36 13.53
N TRP A 6 -12.97 0.14 13.99
CA TRP A 6 -11.75 -0.58 13.60
C TRP A 6 -11.77 -0.97 12.11
N SER A 7 -12.92 -1.42 11.62
CA SER A 7 -13.14 -1.70 10.21
C SER A 7 -13.01 -0.42 9.35
N GLY A 8 -13.50 0.71 9.85
CA GLY A 8 -13.36 2.03 9.23
C GLY A 8 -11.90 2.45 9.08
N ILE A 9 -11.11 2.41 10.16
CA ILE A 9 -9.67 2.70 10.10
C ILE A 9 -8.96 1.76 9.12
N ALA A 10 -9.23 0.46 9.17
CA ALA A 10 -8.66 -0.51 8.25
C ALA A 10 -9.00 -0.19 6.79
N GLN A 11 -10.23 0.24 6.51
CA GLN A 11 -10.64 0.66 5.17
C GLN A 11 -9.90 1.93 4.73
N THR A 12 -9.78 2.94 5.60
CA THR A 12 -9.04 4.17 5.29
C THR A 12 -7.58 3.89 4.94
N ILE A 13 -6.94 2.93 5.64
CA ILE A 13 -5.57 2.51 5.32
C ILE A 13 -5.50 1.85 3.95
N LEU A 14 -6.45 0.95 3.64
CA LEU A 14 -6.49 0.26 2.35
C LEU A 14 -6.75 1.24 1.20
N ASP A 15 -7.70 2.16 1.35
CA ASP A 15 -8.00 3.19 0.35
C ASP A 15 -6.78 4.09 0.09
N GLY A 16 -6.02 4.44 1.14
CA GLY A 16 -4.77 5.17 1.05
C GLY A 16 -3.70 4.44 0.25
N PHE A 17 -3.57 3.12 0.48
CA PHE A 17 -2.67 2.25 -0.27
C PHE A 17 -3.09 2.12 -1.73
N ASP A 18 -4.37 1.84 -2.01
CA ASP A 18 -4.88 1.65 -3.37
C ASP A 18 -4.71 2.91 -4.20
N ARG A 19 -4.98 4.08 -3.60
CA ARG A 19 -4.71 5.38 -4.22
C ARG A 19 -3.22 5.56 -4.52
N HIS A 20 -2.34 5.24 -3.58
CA HIS A 20 -0.89 5.30 -3.81
C HIS A 20 -0.48 4.40 -4.97
N TYR A 21 -0.92 3.14 -4.97
CA TYR A 21 -0.55 2.16 -5.96
C TYR A 21 -1.07 2.52 -7.36
N ALA A 22 -2.29 3.05 -7.45
CA ALA A 22 -2.86 3.54 -8.72
C ALA A 22 -2.03 4.70 -9.32
N LEU A 23 -1.58 5.64 -8.48
CA LEU A 23 -0.71 6.74 -8.92
C LEU A 23 0.67 6.23 -9.32
N PHE A 24 1.27 5.36 -8.51
CA PHE A 24 2.55 4.72 -8.82
C PHE A 24 2.51 4.05 -10.21
N ARG A 25 1.47 3.26 -10.49
CA ARG A 25 1.27 2.63 -11.81
C ARG A 25 1.06 3.64 -12.94
N THR A 26 0.44 4.78 -12.65
CA THR A 26 0.21 5.82 -13.64
C THR A 26 1.52 6.49 -14.05
N TYR A 27 2.37 6.86 -13.09
CA TYR A 27 3.71 7.38 -13.38
C TYR A 27 4.61 6.33 -14.06
N SER A 28 4.52 5.06 -13.67
CA SER A 28 5.27 3.99 -14.35
C SER A 28 4.86 3.83 -15.81
N ARG A 29 3.57 3.96 -16.13
CA ARG A 29 3.06 3.88 -17.51
C ARG A 29 3.47 5.08 -18.36
N SER A 30 3.54 6.29 -17.78
CA SER A 30 3.95 7.49 -18.54
C SER A 30 5.41 7.42 -19.01
N GLY A 31 6.24 6.59 -18.38
CA GLY A 31 7.64 6.40 -18.77
C GLY A 31 7.83 6.02 -20.25
N LYS A 32 6.93 5.21 -20.82
CA LYS A 32 6.94 4.90 -22.26
C LYS A 32 6.77 6.16 -23.11
N THR A 33 5.76 6.96 -22.81
CA THR A 33 5.46 8.19 -23.55
C THR A 33 6.58 9.20 -23.46
N HIS A 34 7.16 9.43 -22.26
CA HIS A 34 8.29 10.33 -22.11
C HIS A 34 9.51 9.86 -22.93
N PHE A 35 9.79 8.56 -22.96
CA PHE A 35 10.86 8.00 -23.78
C PHE A 35 10.62 8.21 -25.28
N GLU A 36 9.42 7.87 -25.79
CA GLU A 36 9.06 8.01 -27.20
C GLU A 36 9.10 9.47 -27.67
N GLN A 37 8.86 10.43 -26.77
CA GLN A 37 8.88 11.86 -27.05
C GLN A 37 10.24 12.52 -26.75
N ALA A 38 11.23 11.77 -26.26
CA ALA A 38 12.49 12.29 -25.74
C ALA A 38 12.33 13.38 -24.65
N ASP A 39 11.24 13.31 -23.87
CA ASP A 39 10.95 14.21 -22.76
C ASP A 39 11.63 13.74 -21.47
N TRP A 40 12.95 13.98 -21.40
CA TRP A 40 13.77 13.56 -20.26
C TRP A 40 13.42 14.30 -18.97
N LYS A 41 12.94 15.54 -19.08
CA LYS A 41 12.53 16.34 -17.93
C LYS A 41 11.26 15.77 -17.31
N GLY A 42 10.23 15.50 -18.11
CA GLY A 42 9.01 14.86 -17.64
C GLY A 42 9.26 13.47 -17.04
N ALA A 43 10.19 12.68 -17.62
CA ALA A 43 10.58 11.38 -17.05
C ALA A 43 11.21 11.52 -15.64
N ALA A 44 12.05 12.55 -15.43
CA ALA A 44 12.64 12.82 -14.13
C ALA A 44 11.60 13.30 -13.11
N GLU A 45 10.70 14.19 -13.51
CA GLU A 45 9.58 14.66 -12.68
C GLU A 45 8.64 13.51 -12.27
N ALA A 46 8.23 12.67 -13.22
CA ALA A 46 7.40 11.49 -12.94
C ALA A 46 8.10 10.49 -11.99
N SER A 47 9.43 10.32 -12.12
CA SER A 47 10.20 9.49 -11.21
C SER A 47 10.24 10.06 -9.79
N LEU A 48 10.35 11.39 -9.65
CA LEU A 48 10.31 12.06 -8.35
C LEU A 48 8.94 11.89 -7.69
N GLU A 49 7.86 12.15 -8.43
CA GLU A 49 6.48 11.98 -7.97
C GLU A 49 6.21 10.53 -7.52
N ARG A 50 6.76 9.55 -8.23
CA ARG A 50 6.64 8.13 -7.85
C ARG A 50 7.29 7.82 -6.50
N ILE A 51 8.43 8.45 -6.18
CA ILE A 51 9.15 8.24 -4.91
C ILE A 51 8.50 9.03 -3.77
N GLN A 52 8.27 10.33 -3.97
CA GLN A 52 7.73 11.22 -2.95
C GLN A 52 6.25 10.95 -2.66
N GLY A 53 5.52 10.44 -3.65
CA GLY A 53 4.11 10.13 -3.54
C GLY A 53 3.78 9.11 -2.45
N TYR A 54 4.69 8.18 -2.12
CA TYR A 54 4.46 7.23 -1.02
C TYR A 54 4.29 7.97 0.31
N GLU A 55 5.28 8.77 0.68
CA GLU A 55 5.31 9.55 1.90
C GLU A 55 4.12 10.50 2.02
N GLN A 56 3.74 11.16 0.93
CA GLN A 56 2.56 12.03 0.92
C GLN A 56 1.28 11.25 1.17
N ARG A 57 1.07 10.10 0.50
CA ARG A 57 -0.15 9.31 0.68
C ARG A 57 -0.26 8.76 2.09
N VAL A 58 0.85 8.35 2.71
CA VAL A 58 0.84 7.93 4.11
C VAL A 58 0.44 9.10 5.02
N ARG A 59 0.97 10.32 4.80
CA ARG A 59 0.57 11.51 5.58
C ARG A 59 -0.92 11.82 5.43
N ASP A 60 -1.44 11.79 4.21
CA ASP A 60 -2.87 12.03 3.94
C ASP A 60 -3.74 11.04 4.71
N THR A 61 -3.38 9.75 4.65
CA THR A 61 -4.10 8.66 5.35
C THR A 61 -4.06 8.86 6.86
N VAL A 62 -2.90 9.20 7.43
CA VAL A 62 -2.76 9.49 8.86
C VAL A 62 -3.63 10.68 9.26
N ALA A 63 -3.67 11.74 8.46
CA ALA A 63 -4.49 12.92 8.73
C ALA A 63 -5.99 12.55 8.75
N THR A 64 -6.47 11.79 7.76
CA THR A 64 -7.86 11.31 7.71
C THR A 64 -8.20 10.44 8.93
N ILE A 65 -7.32 9.53 9.33
CA ILE A 65 -7.52 8.69 10.52
C ILE A 65 -7.59 9.54 11.80
N GLN A 66 -6.71 10.54 11.92
CA GLN A 66 -6.69 11.43 13.09
C GLN A 66 -7.94 12.29 13.18
N GLU A 67 -8.46 12.75 12.05
CA GLU A 67 -9.69 13.55 11.96
C GLU A 67 -10.94 12.72 12.29
N GLN A 68 -11.08 11.54 11.71
CA GLN A 68 -12.32 10.74 11.80
C GLN A 68 -12.34 9.78 12.98
N TYR A 69 -11.17 9.29 13.41
CA TYR A 69 -11.04 8.17 14.36
C TYR A 69 -9.97 8.40 15.43
N GLY A 70 -9.54 9.64 15.64
CA GLY A 70 -8.36 9.98 16.45
C GLY A 70 -8.39 9.43 17.88
N GLU A 71 -9.55 9.37 18.54
CA GLU A 71 -9.66 8.82 19.90
C GLU A 71 -9.33 7.32 19.96
N VAL A 72 -9.83 6.55 18.99
CA VAL A 72 -9.62 5.10 18.93
C VAL A 72 -8.23 4.77 18.37
N ALA A 73 -7.78 5.51 17.36
CA ALA A 73 -6.51 5.25 16.68
C ALA A 73 -5.28 5.53 17.57
N ARG A 74 -5.38 6.47 18.52
CA ARG A 74 -4.31 6.75 19.50
C ARG A 74 -4.19 5.69 20.60
N GLN A 75 -5.20 4.84 20.77
CA GLN A 75 -5.15 3.75 21.75
C GLN A 75 -4.41 2.56 21.15
N SER A 76 -3.19 2.29 21.63
CA SER A 76 -2.35 1.18 21.18
C SER A 76 -3.08 -0.17 21.21
N ASP A 77 -3.96 -0.39 22.20
CA ASP A 77 -4.73 -1.63 22.35
C ASP A 77 -5.81 -1.85 21.27
N SER A 78 -6.12 -0.82 20.47
CA SER A 78 -7.03 -0.93 19.31
C SER A 78 -6.34 -1.57 18.09
N TRP A 79 -5.02 -1.46 17.99
CA TRP A 79 -4.27 -1.85 16.78
C TRP A 79 -4.30 -3.34 16.46
N PRO A 80 -4.28 -4.28 17.43
CA PRO A 80 -4.51 -5.69 17.13
C PRO A 80 -5.87 -5.94 16.44
N ARG A 81 -6.92 -5.20 16.83
CA ARG A 81 -8.26 -5.34 16.22
C ARG A 81 -8.34 -4.71 14.84
N ILE A 82 -7.70 -3.55 14.66
CA ILE A 82 -7.57 -2.90 13.35
C ILE A 82 -6.78 -3.81 12.39
N LYS A 83 -5.68 -4.42 12.85
CA LYS A 83 -4.87 -5.38 12.08
C LYS A 83 -5.69 -6.56 11.60
N ILE A 84 -6.49 -7.19 12.48
CA ILE A 84 -7.40 -8.29 12.11
C ILE A 84 -8.41 -7.84 11.04
N ALA A 85 -9.04 -6.67 11.24
CA ALA A 85 -9.98 -6.13 10.26
C ALA A 85 -9.31 -5.85 8.91
N PHE A 86 -8.07 -5.35 8.93
CA PHE A 86 -7.27 -5.10 7.73
C PHE A 86 -6.91 -6.40 7.01
N THR A 87 -6.43 -7.42 7.72
CA THR A 87 -6.15 -8.74 7.13
C THR A 87 -7.38 -9.33 6.44
N GLY A 88 -8.57 -9.20 7.04
CA GLY A 88 -9.82 -9.64 6.40
C GLY A 88 -10.09 -8.95 5.06
N LYS A 89 -9.71 -7.68 4.90
CA LYS A 89 -9.86 -6.93 3.64
C LYS A 89 -8.83 -7.34 2.59
N LEU A 90 -7.68 -7.88 2.99
CA LEU A 90 -6.61 -8.26 2.06
C LEU A 90 -6.81 -9.63 1.40
N LEU A 91 -7.79 -10.44 1.80
CA LEU A 91 -7.97 -11.83 1.33
C LEU A 91 -8.00 -11.98 -0.20
N ASN A 92 -8.51 -10.98 -0.93
CA ASN A 92 -8.56 -10.98 -2.40
C ASN A 92 -7.72 -9.84 -3.02
N HIS A 93 -6.81 -9.27 -2.24
CA HIS A 93 -6.02 -8.12 -2.66
C HIS A 93 -4.74 -8.55 -3.38
N TRP A 94 -4.59 -8.16 -4.65
CA TRP A 94 -3.49 -8.59 -5.53
C TRP A 94 -2.11 -8.10 -5.09
N GLN A 95 -2.05 -7.13 -4.18
CA GLN A 95 -0.81 -6.54 -3.65
C GLN A 95 -0.81 -6.54 -2.11
N ALA A 96 -1.24 -7.65 -1.50
CA ALA A 96 -1.41 -7.76 -0.05
C ALA A 96 -0.13 -7.40 0.73
N GLU A 97 1.03 -7.93 0.35
CA GLU A 97 2.31 -7.65 1.04
C GLU A 97 2.71 -6.16 1.00
N CYS A 98 2.46 -5.49 -0.13
CA CYS A 98 2.69 -4.05 -0.23
C CYS A 98 1.70 -3.26 0.64
N ALA A 99 0.44 -3.69 0.71
CA ALA A 99 -0.56 -3.09 1.56
C ALA A 99 -0.23 -3.24 3.05
N GLU A 100 0.34 -4.37 3.47
CA GLU A 100 0.84 -4.60 4.84
C GLU A 100 2.00 -3.67 5.18
N THR A 101 2.93 -3.44 4.25
CA THR A 101 4.03 -2.48 4.43
C THR A 101 3.51 -1.04 4.57
N TYR A 102 2.49 -0.69 3.78
CA TYR A 102 1.81 0.60 3.87
C TYR A 102 1.10 0.77 5.20
N TYR A 103 0.39 -0.26 5.67
CA TYR A 103 -0.22 -0.31 6.99
C TYR A 103 0.82 -0.04 8.09
N ASN A 104 1.98 -0.71 8.05
CA ASN A 104 3.05 -0.50 9.03
C ASN A 104 3.50 0.97 9.04
N SER A 105 3.61 1.59 7.87
CA SER A 105 4.02 2.99 7.73
C SER A 105 3.00 3.97 8.34
N VAL A 106 1.70 3.66 8.26
CA VAL A 106 0.63 4.41 8.92
C VAL A 106 0.65 4.16 10.43
N ALA A 107 0.75 2.90 10.85
CA ALA A 107 0.79 2.49 12.25
C ALA A 107 1.90 3.18 13.04
N CYS A 108 3.12 3.16 12.51
CA CYS A 108 4.27 3.81 13.12
C CYS A 108 4.07 5.33 13.29
N ARG A 109 3.40 5.99 12.33
CA ARG A 109 3.13 7.43 12.40
C ARG A 109 2.03 7.80 13.38
N VAL A 110 1.01 6.96 13.51
CA VAL A 110 -0.08 7.19 14.48
C VAL A 110 0.38 6.88 15.90
N LEU A 111 1.13 5.80 16.11
CA LEU A 111 1.53 5.31 17.44
C LEU A 111 2.82 5.96 18.00
N HIS A 112 3.58 6.69 17.19
CA HIS A 112 4.82 7.44 17.52
C HIS A 112 5.94 6.68 18.25
N ARG A 113 5.70 6.07 19.43
CA ARG A 113 6.70 5.43 20.30
C ARG A 113 6.38 3.98 20.70
N ASP A 114 5.13 3.52 20.55
CA ASP A 114 4.70 2.18 21.02
C ASP A 114 4.59 1.12 19.90
N TYR A 115 5.03 1.44 18.68
CA TYR A 115 4.79 0.61 17.49
C TYR A 115 5.64 -0.66 17.38
N TYR A 116 6.64 -0.86 18.25
CA TYR A 116 7.58 -1.98 18.16
C TYR A 116 7.00 -3.34 18.61
N LYS A 117 5.76 -3.38 19.08
CA LYS A 117 5.10 -4.64 19.43
C LYS A 117 4.62 -5.36 18.15
N SER A 118 5.07 -6.61 17.99
CA SER A 118 4.68 -7.52 16.90
C SER A 118 3.15 -7.61 16.69
N ASP A 119 2.38 -7.43 17.76
CA ASP A 119 0.92 -7.49 17.72
C ASP A 119 0.30 -6.35 16.91
N TYR A 120 1.01 -5.22 16.75
CA TYR A 120 0.47 -4.01 16.12
C TYR A 120 0.84 -3.90 14.64
N ILE A 121 1.94 -4.51 14.21
CA ILE A 121 2.52 -4.40 12.85
C ILE A 121 2.69 -5.76 12.17
N PHE A 122 2.77 -5.79 10.85
CA PHE A 122 3.11 -6.99 10.08
C PHE A 122 4.63 -7.15 9.98
N TRP A 123 5.22 -8.02 10.81
CA TRP A 123 6.64 -8.39 10.71
C TRP A 123 6.87 -9.66 9.87
N ARG A 124 5.81 -10.45 9.67
CA ARG A 124 5.69 -11.51 8.67
C ARG A 124 4.45 -11.26 7.83
N PRO A 125 4.48 -11.59 6.54
CA PRO A 125 3.28 -11.53 5.71
C PRO A 125 2.15 -12.34 6.32
N ALA A 126 0.97 -11.74 6.43
CA ALA A 126 -0.21 -12.47 6.88
C ALA A 126 -0.87 -13.25 5.74
N ILE A 127 -0.66 -12.80 4.49
CA ILE A 127 -1.14 -13.45 3.27
C ILE A 127 0.06 -13.76 2.38
N SER A 128 0.18 -15.03 1.98
CA SER A 128 1.17 -15.45 0.99
C SER A 128 0.71 -15.07 -0.41
N THR A 129 1.56 -14.37 -1.16
CA THR A 129 1.31 -14.05 -2.58
C THR A 129 1.88 -15.10 -3.54
N GLU A 130 2.43 -16.20 -3.01
CA GLU A 130 3.13 -17.24 -3.79
C GLU A 130 2.24 -17.96 -4.81
N TYR A 131 0.92 -17.95 -4.61
CA TYR A 131 -0.06 -18.63 -5.46
C TYR A 131 -1.01 -17.68 -6.19
N LEU A 132 -0.58 -16.44 -6.46
CA LEU A 132 -1.35 -15.53 -7.30
C LEU A 132 -1.27 -15.95 -8.78
N GLU A 133 -2.37 -16.49 -9.31
CA GLU A 133 -2.49 -16.79 -10.73
C GLU A 133 -2.78 -15.52 -11.53
N ALA A 134 -1.79 -15.09 -12.33
CA ALA A 134 -1.97 -13.98 -13.26
C ALA A 134 -2.67 -14.45 -14.54
N ALA A 135 -3.63 -13.67 -15.04
CA ALA A 135 -4.32 -13.97 -16.29
C ALA A 135 -3.41 -13.89 -17.53
N GLN A 136 -2.25 -13.22 -17.43
CA GLN A 136 -1.26 -13.11 -18.50
C GLN A 136 0.15 -13.35 -17.96
N PRO A 137 1.04 -13.99 -18.74
CA PRO A 137 2.43 -14.20 -18.35
C PRO A 137 3.22 -12.89 -18.36
N THR A 138 4.14 -12.74 -17.42
CA THR A 138 5.03 -11.57 -17.33
C THR A 138 6.11 -11.57 -18.42
N TYR A 139 6.33 -12.71 -19.09
CA TYR A 139 7.35 -12.87 -20.13
C TYR A 139 6.82 -13.69 -21.31
N HIS A 140 7.41 -13.46 -22.47
CA HIS A 140 7.21 -14.28 -23.67
C HIS A 140 8.54 -14.92 -24.05
N SER A 141 8.52 -16.23 -24.33
CA SER A 141 9.70 -16.98 -24.78
C SER A 141 9.67 -17.14 -26.29
N PHE A 142 10.77 -16.79 -26.95
CA PHE A 142 10.97 -16.95 -28.39
C PHE A 142 12.05 -17.99 -28.63
N TYR A 143 11.71 -19.08 -29.32
CA TYR A 143 12.66 -20.13 -29.70
C TYR A 143 13.05 -19.95 -31.17
N PRO A 144 14.34 -20.08 -31.53
CA PRO A 144 14.74 -20.05 -32.93
C PRO A 144 14.12 -21.24 -33.67
N GLY A 145 13.60 -21.01 -34.88
CA GLY A 145 13.11 -22.09 -35.74
C GLY A 145 14.24 -23.05 -36.13
N THR A 146 13.94 -24.35 -36.23
CA THR A 146 14.86 -25.32 -36.84
C THR A 146 15.15 -24.88 -38.27
N ARG A 147 16.44 -24.78 -38.60
CA ARG A 147 16.94 -24.42 -39.94
C ARG A 147 16.52 -25.44 -40.99
#